data_AF-A0A0G0ZZW3-F1
#
_entry.id   AF-A0A0G0ZZW3-F1
#
_cell.length_a   1.000
_cell.length_b   1.000
_cell.length_c   1.000
_cell.angle_alpha   90.00
_cell.angle_beta   90.00
_cell.angle_gamma   90.00
#
_symmetry.space_group_name_H-M   'P 1'
#
loop_
_entity.id
_entity.type
_entity.pdbx_description
1 polymer ?
#
loop_
_entity_poly.entity_id
_entity_poly.type
_entity_poly.pdbx_seq_one_letter_code
_entity_poly.pdbx_strand_id
1 'polypeptide(L)'
;MDNLEQRFAQQAHAEKPAGEPTTETAEIVAQTIEQIKRTLLDPHAISQKYDIESRQAVEAEISEVKTRTATVSKSITGKTETLGQKEQRARELDALKAERVLVLEQRLETIAARLKKLFRIKDKSVAEIQTEIGSIETEMEDLTTQALQLRREIEQLAQEQSVLPDPKKMLEAYYAKMETMPLSNEEKRELLRPEVLAELSTEEYIALWRRLNPHFLSHVTRQGFRDHNAMVYHSAGLQEFHDGLTSVLRDQKLLRPPMAVRNGLLARDEASIRKFLEDWALQAEDEEESKKRLNAQLNHSLATAPNYPDKTAVHFAAQIVANGYYGGESNNEVFFLYPSDVLASQHDYAFNGWEKDFTKPQSETKWNDVFVWPSTIDNPGISVDAGVVFLPENTPVDPQTGSKYASEAKIVDGKEKRVMVEDEKLVSAFVAWAENLTDESPAIQAFNKHRENNFRGDTEQKTCYEVFKNEIMKLGFAEDVALDITYNLFGDASGIYYAYPDSGQLGFGDSKKDVAIQKLRSASANWKRAENTVIAKEYWEAYFEQHPEQKPKHLVFYDGTPTTAIHEFQNRHNIGQANTSEKEGDLLGFDNRHVSDMHEDPRAKRGYNELVTTAHRIIEKHYRTKK
;
A
#
# COMPACT_ATOMS: atom_id res chain seq x y z
N MET A 1 -20.67 17.28 -33.27
CA MET A 1 -19.21 17.43 -33.25
C MET A 1 -18.91 18.90 -33.51
N ASP A 2 -17.96 19.47 -32.78
CA ASP A 2 -17.46 20.86 -32.86
C ASP A 2 -18.15 22.00 -32.10
N ASN A 3 -18.61 21.80 -30.84
CA ASN A 3 -18.84 22.97 -29.97
C ASN A 3 -18.65 22.76 -28.45
N LEU A 4 -18.31 21.55 -28.01
CA LEU A 4 -17.95 21.27 -26.60
C LEU A 4 -16.43 21.26 -26.39
N GLU A 5 -15.64 20.75 -27.34
CA GLU A 5 -14.18 20.71 -27.25
C GLU A 5 -13.52 22.10 -27.28
N GLN A 6 -14.10 23.07 -28.00
CA GLN A 6 -13.59 24.45 -28.01
C GLN A 6 -13.85 25.22 -26.71
N ARG A 7 -14.85 24.82 -25.91
CA ARG A 7 -15.10 25.44 -24.60
C ARG A 7 -14.09 24.98 -23.54
N PHE A 8 -13.60 23.75 -23.62
CA PHE A 8 -12.57 23.25 -22.71
C PHE A 8 -11.18 23.85 -22.98
N ALA A 9 -10.86 24.19 -24.23
CA ALA A 9 -9.57 24.81 -24.56
C ALA A 9 -9.46 26.30 -24.19
N GLN A 10 -10.58 27.04 -24.10
CA GLN A 10 -10.54 28.49 -23.83
C GLN A 10 -10.60 28.87 -22.34
N GLN A 11 -10.94 27.96 -21.43
CA GLN A 11 -10.90 28.22 -19.99
C GLN A 11 -9.51 27.98 -19.35
N ALA A 12 -8.57 27.37 -20.06
CA ALA A 12 -7.21 27.12 -19.58
C ALA A 12 -6.25 28.34 -19.72
N HIS A 13 -6.69 29.47 -20.28
CA HIS A 13 -5.81 30.61 -20.62
C HIS A 13 -6.29 31.99 -20.15
N ALA A 14 -7.03 32.07 -19.03
CA ALA A 14 -7.32 33.36 -18.41
C ALA A 14 -6.91 33.37 -16.94
N GLU A 15 -5.64 33.66 -16.69
CA GLU A 15 -5.16 34.09 -15.37
C GLU A 15 -5.85 35.40 -14.97
N LYS A 16 -6.67 35.33 -13.93
CA LYS A 16 -7.06 36.47 -13.09
C LYS A 16 -6.77 36.10 -11.63
N PRO A 17 -6.40 37.09 -10.79
CA PRO A 17 -5.91 36.83 -9.44
C PRO A 17 -7.04 36.24 -8.57
N ALA A 18 -6.62 35.40 -7.63
CA ALA A 18 -7.45 34.66 -6.68
C ALA A 18 -8.56 35.52 -6.06
N GLY A 19 -9.78 35.32 -6.54
CA GLY A 19 -11.01 35.53 -5.78
C GLY A 19 -11.58 34.15 -5.44
N GLU A 20 -12.17 34.01 -4.26
CA GLU A 20 -12.79 32.76 -3.80
C GLU A 20 -13.72 32.17 -4.88
N PRO A 21 -13.66 30.84 -5.13
CA PRO A 21 -14.52 30.21 -6.12
C PRO A 21 -15.99 30.42 -5.73
N THR A 22 -16.80 30.91 -6.66
CA THR A 22 -18.24 31.04 -6.47
C THR A 22 -18.87 29.66 -6.22
N THR A 23 -19.95 29.60 -5.45
CA THR A 23 -20.65 28.35 -5.08
C THR A 23 -21.03 27.50 -6.31
N GLU A 24 -21.40 28.15 -7.42
CA GLU A 24 -21.72 27.51 -8.70
C GLU A 24 -20.50 26.86 -9.37
N THR A 25 -19.31 27.43 -9.23
CA THR A 25 -18.05 26.86 -9.75
C THR A 25 -17.63 25.63 -8.94
N ALA A 26 -17.78 25.71 -7.61
CA ALA A 26 -17.48 24.59 -6.71
C ALA A 26 -18.41 23.39 -6.96
N GLU A 27 -19.70 23.63 -7.22
CA GLU A 27 -20.67 22.57 -7.54
C GLU A 27 -20.37 21.88 -8.88
N ILE A 28 -19.97 22.63 -9.92
CA ILE A 28 -19.60 22.06 -11.22
C ILE A 28 -18.33 21.20 -11.10
N VAL A 29 -17.34 21.66 -10.34
CA VAL A 29 -16.10 20.90 -10.09
C VAL A 29 -16.40 19.62 -9.29
N ALA A 30 -17.24 19.70 -8.24
CA ALA A 30 -17.65 18.54 -7.45
C ALA A 30 -18.44 17.50 -8.29
N GLN A 31 -19.37 17.95 -9.13
CA GLN A 31 -20.10 17.07 -10.06
C GLN A 31 -19.16 16.38 -11.06
N THR A 32 -18.10 17.07 -11.48
CA THR A 32 -17.08 16.52 -12.39
C THR A 32 -16.22 15.47 -11.71
N ILE A 33 -15.84 15.69 -10.44
CA ILE A 33 -15.04 14.73 -9.65
C ILE A 33 -15.83 13.45 -9.39
N GLU A 34 -17.10 13.54 -9.01
CA GLU A 34 -17.94 12.35 -8.79
C GLU A 34 -18.11 11.52 -10.07
N GLN A 35 -18.19 12.18 -11.23
CA GLN A 35 -18.22 11.48 -12.52
C GLN A 35 -16.88 10.79 -12.82
N ILE A 36 -15.75 11.41 -12.46
CA ILE A 36 -14.42 10.80 -12.55
C ILE A 36 -14.32 9.58 -11.62
N LYS A 37 -14.76 9.70 -10.36
CA LYS A 37 -14.78 8.58 -9.40
C LYS A 37 -15.58 7.40 -9.91
N ARG A 38 -16.78 7.63 -10.47
CA ARG A 38 -17.57 6.56 -11.11
C ARG A 38 -16.81 5.89 -12.24
N THR A 39 -16.15 6.67 -13.10
CA THR A 39 -15.35 6.13 -14.21
C THR A 39 -14.16 5.29 -13.72
N LEU A 40 -13.57 5.68 -12.59
CA LEU A 40 -12.40 5.02 -12.00
C LEU A 40 -12.75 3.79 -11.15
N LEU A 41 -13.89 3.77 -10.49
CA LEU A 41 -14.11 2.86 -9.37
C LEU A 41 -15.41 2.05 -9.46
N ASP A 42 -16.40 2.47 -10.25
CA ASP A 42 -17.66 1.74 -10.38
C ASP A 42 -17.51 0.55 -11.36
N PRO A 43 -17.57 -0.71 -10.89
CA PRO A 43 -17.45 -1.89 -11.73
C PRO A 43 -18.49 -1.92 -12.87
N HIS A 44 -19.68 -1.36 -12.63
CA HIS A 44 -20.72 -1.28 -13.64
C HIS A 44 -20.33 -0.29 -14.73
N ALA A 45 -19.88 0.93 -14.39
CA ALA A 45 -19.42 1.91 -15.37
C ALA A 45 -18.20 1.41 -16.16
N ILE A 46 -17.26 0.75 -15.48
CA ILE A 46 -16.08 0.13 -16.10
C ILE A 46 -16.50 -0.94 -17.12
N SER A 47 -17.41 -1.84 -16.75
CA SER A 47 -17.92 -2.89 -17.66
C SER A 47 -18.58 -2.31 -18.91
N GLN A 48 -19.30 -1.19 -18.79
CA GLN A 48 -19.94 -0.53 -19.94
C GLN A 48 -18.94 0.02 -20.94
N LYS A 49 -17.73 0.36 -20.50
CA LYS A 49 -16.69 0.90 -21.38
C LYS A 49 -15.82 -0.21 -21.97
N TYR A 50 -15.48 -1.22 -21.18
CA TYR A 50 -14.42 -2.17 -21.51
C TYR A 50 -14.88 -3.57 -21.87
N ASP A 51 -16.08 -3.97 -21.47
CA ASP A 51 -16.47 -5.39 -21.51
C ASP A 51 -17.98 -5.56 -21.76
N ILE A 52 -18.51 -4.79 -22.71
CA ILE A 52 -19.95 -4.77 -23.04
C ILE A 52 -20.44 -6.17 -23.44
N GLU A 53 -19.65 -6.90 -24.22
CA GLU A 53 -20.03 -8.22 -24.73
C GLU A 53 -20.15 -9.25 -23.61
N SER A 54 -19.14 -9.38 -22.74
CA SER A 54 -19.21 -10.32 -21.61
C SER A 54 -20.27 -9.91 -20.60
N ARG A 55 -20.48 -8.60 -20.39
CA ARG A 55 -21.58 -8.10 -19.57
C ARG A 55 -22.93 -8.59 -20.11
N GLN A 56 -23.19 -8.40 -21.40
CA GLN A 56 -24.43 -8.85 -22.04
C GLN A 56 -24.59 -10.38 -21.95
N ALA A 57 -23.51 -11.13 -22.10
CA ALA A 57 -23.52 -12.57 -21.93
C ALA A 57 -23.90 -12.99 -20.50
N VAL A 58 -23.30 -12.36 -19.48
CA VAL A 58 -23.64 -12.62 -18.06
C VAL A 58 -25.07 -12.19 -17.73
N GLU A 59 -25.54 -11.07 -18.26
CA GLU A 59 -26.94 -10.62 -18.10
C GLU A 59 -27.94 -11.62 -18.72
N ALA A 60 -27.61 -12.17 -19.90
CA ALA A 60 -28.40 -13.21 -20.55
C ALA A 60 -28.40 -14.52 -19.74
N GLU A 61 -27.24 -14.97 -19.27
CA GLU A 61 -27.10 -16.18 -18.46
C GLU A 61 -27.87 -16.06 -17.13
N ILE A 62 -27.75 -14.92 -16.44
CA ILE A 62 -28.52 -14.62 -15.22
C ILE A 62 -30.03 -14.67 -15.50
N SER A 63 -30.47 -14.12 -16.64
CA SER A 63 -31.88 -14.11 -17.02
C SER A 63 -32.40 -15.53 -17.33
N GLU A 64 -31.58 -16.36 -17.97
CA GLU A 64 -31.88 -17.78 -18.21
C GLU A 64 -31.99 -18.56 -16.91
N VAL A 65 -31.01 -18.41 -16.00
CA VAL A 65 -31.00 -19.07 -14.69
C VAL A 65 -32.22 -18.67 -13.85
N LYS A 66 -32.58 -17.39 -13.82
CA LYS A 66 -33.79 -16.91 -13.13
C LYS A 66 -35.06 -17.54 -13.72
N THR A 67 -35.16 -17.60 -15.05
CA THR A 67 -36.32 -18.19 -15.75
C THR A 67 -36.42 -19.68 -15.47
N ARG A 68 -35.30 -20.41 -15.50
CA ARG A 68 -35.23 -21.84 -15.19
C ARG A 68 -35.58 -22.11 -13.72
N THR A 69 -35.04 -21.33 -12.80
CA THR A 69 -35.35 -21.42 -11.36
C THR A 69 -36.85 -21.22 -11.10
N ALA A 70 -37.46 -20.21 -11.73
CA ALA A 70 -38.90 -19.95 -11.60
C ALA A 70 -39.73 -21.11 -12.19
N THR A 71 -39.32 -21.65 -13.34
CA THR A 71 -40.00 -22.76 -14.01
C THR A 71 -39.94 -24.05 -13.19
N VAL A 72 -38.76 -24.39 -12.67
CA VAL A 72 -38.56 -25.56 -11.80
C VAL A 72 -39.35 -25.39 -10.49
N SER A 73 -39.27 -24.22 -9.85
CA SER A 73 -40.03 -23.92 -8.63
C SER A 73 -41.55 -24.05 -8.83
N LYS A 74 -42.07 -23.52 -9.95
CA LYS A 74 -43.48 -23.66 -10.32
C LYS A 74 -43.86 -25.13 -10.56
N SER A 75 -42.98 -25.89 -11.20
CA SER A 75 -43.20 -27.31 -11.48
C SER A 75 -43.20 -28.16 -10.20
N ILE A 76 -42.27 -27.91 -9.28
CA ILE A 76 -42.24 -28.52 -7.95
C ILE A 76 -43.53 -28.19 -7.20
N THR A 77 -43.93 -26.92 -7.18
CA THR A 77 -45.15 -26.47 -6.49
C THR A 77 -46.39 -27.19 -7.03
N GLY A 78 -46.58 -27.21 -8.36
CA GLY A 78 -47.74 -27.87 -8.98
C GLY A 78 -47.75 -29.39 -8.78
N LYS A 79 -46.59 -30.06 -8.85
CA LYS A 79 -46.49 -31.50 -8.57
C LYS A 79 -46.72 -31.82 -7.09
N THR A 80 -46.26 -30.96 -6.19
CA THR A 80 -46.49 -31.12 -4.73
C THR A 80 -47.97 -30.98 -4.41
N GLU A 81 -48.67 -30.03 -5.03
CA GLU A 81 -50.12 -29.89 -4.89
C GLU A 81 -50.86 -31.13 -5.40
N THR A 82 -50.48 -31.64 -6.58
CA THR A 82 -51.05 -32.86 -7.16
C THR A 82 -50.81 -34.07 -6.27
N LEU A 83 -49.60 -34.21 -5.72
CA LEU A 83 -49.25 -35.25 -4.77
C LEU A 83 -50.15 -35.19 -3.53
N GLY A 84 -50.35 -33.98 -2.97
CA GLY A 84 -51.25 -33.76 -1.83
C GLY A 84 -52.69 -34.18 -2.13
N GLN A 85 -53.21 -33.88 -3.33
CA GLN A 85 -54.55 -34.32 -3.75
C GLN A 85 -54.65 -35.85 -3.87
N LYS A 86 -53.63 -36.50 -4.43
CA LYS A 86 -53.59 -37.96 -4.58
C LYS A 86 -53.52 -38.67 -3.23
N GLU A 87 -52.70 -38.16 -2.31
CA GLU A 87 -52.61 -38.68 -0.95
C GLU A 87 -53.90 -38.48 -0.17
N GLN A 88 -54.59 -37.35 -0.35
CA GLN A 88 -55.90 -37.11 0.25
C GLN A 88 -56.94 -38.11 -0.27
N ARG A 89 -57.01 -38.34 -1.60
CA ARG A 89 -57.91 -39.32 -2.21
C ARG A 89 -57.62 -40.74 -1.72
N ALA A 90 -56.35 -41.11 -1.57
CA ALA A 90 -55.98 -42.42 -1.03
C ALA A 90 -56.48 -42.61 0.41
N ARG A 91 -56.44 -41.56 1.26
CA ARG A 91 -57.01 -41.60 2.63
C ARG A 91 -58.53 -41.75 2.62
N GLU A 92 -59.21 -41.06 1.72
CA GLU A 92 -60.67 -41.18 1.55
C GLU A 92 -61.07 -42.60 1.13
N LEU A 93 -60.34 -43.19 0.20
CA LEU A 93 -60.56 -44.57 -0.24
C LEU A 93 -60.26 -45.59 0.86
N ASP A 94 -59.22 -45.37 1.65
CA ASP A 94 -58.90 -46.25 2.80
C ASP A 94 -60.01 -46.22 3.85
N ALA A 95 -60.55 -45.03 4.16
CA ALA A 95 -61.71 -44.89 5.03
C ALA A 95 -62.97 -45.59 4.45
N LEU A 96 -63.23 -45.42 3.15
CA LEU A 96 -64.35 -46.06 2.47
C LEU A 96 -64.19 -47.59 2.44
N LYS A 97 -62.96 -48.09 2.25
CA LYS A 97 -62.64 -49.52 2.32
C LYS A 97 -62.95 -50.07 3.70
N ALA A 98 -62.50 -49.39 4.75
CA ALA A 98 -62.77 -49.80 6.13
C ALA A 98 -64.28 -49.89 6.42
N GLU A 99 -65.07 -48.91 5.94
CA GLU A 99 -66.53 -48.95 6.04
C GLU A 99 -67.12 -50.18 5.31
N ARG A 100 -66.68 -50.45 4.08
CA ARG A 100 -67.17 -51.60 3.28
C ARG A 100 -66.79 -52.94 3.89
N VAL A 101 -65.60 -53.06 4.47
CA VAL A 101 -65.17 -54.25 5.22
C VAL A 101 -66.09 -54.48 6.42
N LEU A 102 -66.43 -53.43 7.17
CA LEU A 102 -67.31 -53.53 8.32
C LEU A 102 -68.73 -53.94 7.92
N VAL A 103 -69.25 -53.42 6.79
CA VAL A 103 -70.54 -53.86 6.21
C VAL A 103 -70.47 -55.33 5.76
N LEU A 104 -69.36 -55.76 5.17
CA LEU A 104 -69.14 -57.15 4.78
C LEU A 104 -69.16 -58.09 6.01
N GLU A 105 -68.48 -57.72 7.08
CA GLU A 105 -68.44 -58.46 8.34
C GLU A 105 -69.86 -58.62 8.93
N GLN A 106 -70.59 -57.51 9.06
CA GLN A 106 -71.99 -57.53 9.53
C GLN A 106 -72.89 -58.42 8.65
N ARG A 107 -72.69 -58.40 7.33
CA ARG A 107 -73.45 -59.24 6.39
C ARG A 107 -73.10 -60.72 6.52
N LEU A 108 -71.85 -61.05 6.81
CA LEU A 108 -71.41 -62.43 7.05
C LEU A 108 -71.92 -62.99 8.39
N GLU A 109 -72.29 -62.14 9.34
CA GLU A 109 -72.87 -62.54 10.63
C GLU A 109 -74.35 -62.90 10.58
N THR A 110 -75.09 -62.49 9.54
CA THR A 110 -76.52 -62.82 9.42
C THR A 110 -76.76 -64.31 9.11
N ILE A 111 -77.77 -64.90 9.77
CA ILE A 111 -78.12 -66.33 9.67
C ILE A 111 -78.30 -66.79 8.21
N ALA A 112 -78.89 -65.95 7.35
CA ALA A 112 -79.08 -66.24 5.93
C ALA A 112 -77.78 -66.37 5.13
N ALA A 113 -76.78 -65.51 5.39
CA ALA A 113 -75.47 -65.59 4.74
C ALA A 113 -74.67 -66.81 5.24
N ARG A 114 -74.75 -67.12 6.54
CA ARG A 114 -74.12 -68.32 7.14
C ARG A 114 -74.70 -69.62 6.58
N LEU A 115 -76.03 -69.71 6.43
CA LEU A 115 -76.70 -70.86 5.81
C LEU A 115 -76.33 -71.02 4.34
N LYS A 116 -76.34 -69.94 3.55
CA LYS A 116 -75.91 -69.98 2.14
C LYS A 116 -74.47 -70.47 1.97
N LYS A 117 -73.56 -70.01 2.85
CA LYS A 117 -72.16 -70.50 2.91
C LYS A 117 -72.08 -72.00 3.22
N LEU A 118 -72.89 -72.49 4.17
CA LEU A 118 -72.98 -73.91 4.54
C LEU A 118 -73.47 -74.80 3.38
N PHE A 119 -74.37 -74.29 2.54
CA PHE A 119 -74.90 -74.99 1.37
C PHE A 119 -74.16 -74.69 0.05
N ARG A 120 -73.02 -73.99 0.09
CA ARG A 120 -72.25 -73.57 -1.11
C ARG A 120 -73.06 -72.72 -2.11
N ILE A 121 -74.10 -72.02 -1.65
CA ILE A 121 -74.89 -71.10 -2.46
C ILE A 121 -74.23 -69.72 -2.38
N LYS A 122 -73.90 -69.11 -3.53
CA LYS A 122 -73.30 -67.77 -3.57
C LYS A 122 -74.29 -66.72 -3.03
N ASP A 123 -73.88 -65.93 -2.04
CA ASP A 123 -74.63 -64.75 -1.63
C ASP A 123 -74.23 -63.56 -2.53
N LYS A 124 -75.19 -63.11 -3.35
CA LYS A 124 -74.98 -62.03 -4.31
C LYS A 124 -74.50 -60.74 -3.66
N SER A 125 -75.02 -60.39 -2.48
CA SER A 125 -74.64 -59.17 -1.76
C SER A 125 -73.22 -59.23 -1.20
N VAL A 126 -72.78 -60.39 -0.74
CA VAL A 126 -71.38 -60.61 -0.30
C VAL A 126 -70.43 -60.47 -1.49
N ALA A 127 -70.78 -61.04 -2.65
CA ALA A 127 -69.97 -60.92 -3.86
C ALA A 127 -69.90 -59.48 -4.39
N GLU A 128 -70.99 -58.72 -4.32
CA GLU A 128 -71.03 -57.29 -4.70
C GLU A 128 -70.12 -56.45 -3.80
N ILE A 129 -70.20 -56.59 -2.47
CA ILE A 129 -69.33 -55.84 -1.53
C ILE A 129 -67.85 -56.25 -1.70
N GLN A 130 -67.55 -57.52 -1.93
CA GLN A 130 -66.18 -57.96 -2.21
C GLN A 130 -65.64 -57.38 -3.52
N THR A 131 -66.51 -57.21 -4.54
CA THR A 131 -66.13 -56.56 -5.80
C THR A 131 -65.87 -55.07 -5.59
N GLU A 132 -66.67 -54.39 -4.77
CA GLU A 132 -66.45 -52.98 -4.39
C GLU A 132 -65.12 -52.80 -3.64
N ILE A 133 -64.83 -53.65 -2.65
CA ILE A 133 -63.54 -53.64 -1.92
C ILE A 133 -62.37 -53.85 -2.89
N GLY A 134 -62.45 -54.84 -3.79
CA GLY A 134 -61.39 -55.09 -4.77
C GLY A 134 -61.18 -53.92 -5.74
N SER A 135 -62.26 -53.22 -6.13
CA SER A 135 -62.16 -52.01 -6.94
C SER A 135 -61.47 -50.86 -6.19
N ILE A 136 -61.80 -50.67 -4.91
CA ILE A 136 -61.15 -49.66 -4.05
C ILE A 136 -59.66 -49.98 -3.87
N GLU A 137 -59.31 -51.24 -3.63
CA GLU A 137 -57.92 -51.69 -3.53
C GLU A 137 -57.12 -51.40 -4.79
N THR A 138 -57.72 -51.65 -5.96
CA THR A 138 -57.09 -51.37 -7.26
C THR A 138 -56.87 -49.86 -7.46
N GLU A 139 -57.84 -49.01 -7.11
CA GLU A 139 -57.70 -47.55 -7.19
C GLU A 139 -56.63 -47.04 -6.21
N MET A 140 -56.56 -47.60 -4.99
CA MET A 140 -55.53 -47.25 -4.01
C MET A 140 -54.12 -47.63 -4.47
N GLU A 141 -53.95 -48.81 -5.08
CA GLU A 141 -52.66 -49.27 -5.60
C GLU A 141 -52.16 -48.39 -6.76
N ASP A 142 -53.07 -47.99 -7.66
CA ASP A 142 -52.78 -47.03 -8.74
C ASP A 142 -52.39 -45.65 -8.19
N LEU A 143 -53.14 -45.12 -7.22
CA LEU A 143 -52.82 -43.84 -6.57
C LEU A 143 -51.46 -43.89 -5.85
N THR A 144 -51.14 -45.00 -5.19
CA THR A 144 -49.87 -45.19 -4.50
C THR A 144 -48.71 -45.20 -5.50
N THR A 145 -48.89 -45.89 -6.63
CA THR A 145 -47.90 -45.92 -7.71
C THR A 145 -47.68 -44.53 -8.31
N GLN A 146 -48.76 -43.77 -8.58
CA GLN A 146 -48.68 -42.39 -9.06
C GLN A 146 -48.01 -41.45 -8.04
N ALA A 147 -48.30 -41.60 -6.75
CA ALA A 147 -47.69 -40.80 -5.68
C ALA A 147 -46.18 -41.06 -5.56
N LEU A 148 -45.74 -42.32 -5.65
CA LEU A 148 -44.32 -42.68 -5.68
C LEU A 148 -43.60 -42.06 -6.88
N GLN A 149 -44.22 -42.08 -8.05
CA GLN A 149 -43.67 -41.47 -9.26
C GLN A 149 -43.55 -39.94 -9.10
N LEU A 150 -44.59 -39.27 -8.60
CA LEU A 150 -44.55 -37.83 -8.34
C LEU A 150 -43.45 -37.44 -7.33
N ARG A 151 -43.26 -38.24 -6.27
CA ARG A 151 -42.19 -38.01 -5.29
C ARG A 151 -40.81 -38.06 -5.93
N ARG A 152 -40.55 -39.05 -6.79
CA ARG A 152 -39.29 -39.14 -7.55
C ARG A 152 -39.09 -37.94 -8.47
N GLU A 153 -40.12 -37.49 -9.15
CA GLU A 153 -40.06 -36.32 -10.04
C GLU A 153 -39.81 -35.01 -9.27
N ILE A 154 -40.44 -34.83 -8.10
CA ILE A 154 -40.19 -33.70 -7.21
C ILE A 154 -38.74 -33.72 -6.72
N GLU A 155 -38.23 -34.89 -6.33
CA GLU A 155 -36.85 -35.05 -5.87
C GLU A 155 -35.84 -34.73 -6.98
N GLN A 156 -36.10 -35.19 -8.21
CA GLN A 156 -35.28 -34.84 -9.38
C GLN A 156 -35.27 -33.34 -9.67
N LEU A 157 -36.43 -32.68 -9.62
CA LEU A 157 -36.55 -31.23 -9.82
C LEU A 157 -35.89 -30.44 -8.68
N ALA A 158 -35.99 -30.91 -7.43
CA ALA A 158 -35.31 -30.29 -6.29
C ALA A 158 -33.79 -30.41 -6.43
N GLN A 159 -33.30 -31.57 -6.89
CA GLN A 159 -31.89 -31.75 -7.19
C GLN A 159 -31.44 -30.82 -8.33
N GLU A 160 -32.22 -30.71 -9.41
CA GLU A 160 -31.96 -29.76 -10.50
C GLU A 160 -31.89 -28.31 -9.97
N GLN A 161 -32.84 -27.91 -9.12
CA GLN A 161 -32.83 -26.58 -8.53
C GLN A 161 -31.59 -26.32 -7.66
N SER A 162 -31.12 -27.33 -6.93
CA SER A 162 -29.96 -27.20 -6.04
C SER A 162 -28.63 -26.99 -6.77
N VAL A 163 -28.53 -27.41 -8.04
CA VAL A 163 -27.32 -27.27 -8.85
C VAL A 163 -27.33 -26.02 -9.73
N LEU A 164 -28.44 -25.27 -9.79
CA LEU A 164 -28.48 -24.01 -10.50
C LEU A 164 -27.58 -22.97 -9.80
N PRO A 165 -26.77 -22.21 -10.55
CA PRO A 165 -25.91 -21.19 -9.97
C PRO A 165 -26.74 -20.05 -9.37
N ASP A 166 -26.18 -19.39 -8.35
CA ASP A 166 -26.80 -18.22 -7.72
C ASP A 166 -26.56 -16.97 -8.59
N PRO A 167 -27.61 -16.34 -9.15
CA PRO A 167 -27.47 -15.16 -9.99
C PRO A 167 -26.72 -14.01 -9.33
N LYS A 168 -26.83 -13.87 -8.00
CA LYS A 168 -26.12 -12.82 -7.27
C LYS A 168 -24.62 -13.08 -7.27
N LYS A 169 -24.19 -14.33 -7.01
CA LYS A 169 -22.79 -14.73 -7.05
C LYS A 169 -22.19 -14.63 -8.44
N MET A 170 -22.98 -14.91 -9.48
CA MET A 170 -22.55 -14.73 -10.88
C MET A 170 -22.24 -13.26 -11.16
N LEU A 171 -23.12 -12.34 -10.73
CA LEU A 171 -22.92 -10.91 -10.89
C LEU A 171 -21.75 -10.37 -10.05
N GLU A 172 -21.63 -10.80 -8.79
CA GLU A 172 -20.50 -10.46 -7.91
C GLU A 172 -19.17 -10.92 -8.51
N ALA A 173 -19.10 -12.16 -9.02
CA ALA A 173 -17.91 -12.69 -9.68
C ALA A 173 -17.56 -11.97 -10.99
N TYR A 174 -18.56 -11.47 -11.71
CA TYR A 174 -18.35 -10.65 -12.90
C TYR A 174 -17.73 -9.30 -12.54
N TYR A 175 -18.34 -8.57 -11.60
CA TYR A 175 -17.85 -7.24 -11.21
C TYR A 175 -16.51 -7.26 -10.49
N ALA A 176 -16.18 -8.34 -9.76
CA ALA A 176 -14.85 -8.52 -9.19
C ALA A 176 -13.72 -8.45 -10.24
N LYS A 177 -13.98 -8.87 -11.50
CA LYS A 177 -13.00 -8.76 -12.60
C LYS A 177 -12.79 -7.32 -13.06
N MET A 178 -13.81 -6.46 -12.91
CA MET A 178 -13.74 -5.06 -13.33
C MET A 178 -12.88 -4.23 -12.36
N GLU A 179 -12.78 -4.65 -11.09
CA GLU A 179 -11.93 -4.00 -10.08
C GLU A 179 -10.44 -4.04 -10.42
N THR A 180 -10.02 -4.96 -11.29
CA THR A 180 -8.62 -5.09 -11.75
C THR A 180 -8.44 -4.77 -13.23
N MET A 181 -9.47 -4.19 -13.88
CA MET A 181 -9.40 -3.83 -15.30
C MET A 181 -8.42 -2.66 -15.51
N PRO A 182 -7.28 -2.86 -16.20
CA PRO A 182 -6.21 -1.87 -16.27
C PRO A 182 -6.61 -0.63 -17.05
N LEU A 183 -6.22 0.54 -16.55
CA LEU A 183 -6.36 1.82 -17.23
C LEU A 183 -5.47 1.90 -18.49
N SER A 184 -5.92 2.60 -19.53
CA SER A 184 -5.06 2.96 -20.67
C SER A 184 -4.08 4.09 -20.33
N ASN A 185 -3.04 4.31 -21.13
CA ASN A 185 -2.06 5.38 -20.87
C ASN A 185 -2.69 6.78 -21.02
N GLU A 186 -3.67 6.95 -21.91
CA GLU A 186 -4.45 8.17 -22.03
C GLU A 186 -5.28 8.42 -20.76
N GLU A 187 -5.96 7.39 -20.25
CA GLU A 187 -6.72 7.51 -19.00
C GLU A 187 -5.81 7.80 -17.81
N LYS A 188 -4.65 7.14 -17.73
CA LYS A 188 -3.67 7.41 -16.67
C LYS A 188 -3.25 8.89 -16.69
N ARG A 189 -3.02 9.49 -17.87
CA ARG A 189 -2.70 10.93 -18.00
C ARG A 189 -3.84 11.83 -17.51
N GLU A 190 -5.08 11.50 -17.85
CA GLU A 190 -6.24 12.34 -17.51
C GLU A 190 -6.73 12.17 -16.06
N LEU A 191 -6.68 10.95 -15.54
CA LEU A 191 -7.37 10.55 -14.31
C LEU A 191 -6.43 10.41 -13.10
N LEU A 192 -5.11 10.28 -13.31
CA LEU A 192 -4.12 10.25 -12.21
C LEU A 192 -3.53 11.64 -11.90
N ARG A 193 -4.26 12.71 -12.24
CA ARG A 193 -3.84 14.08 -11.92
C ARG A 193 -3.87 14.31 -10.40
N PRO A 194 -2.91 15.08 -9.83
CA PRO A 194 -2.85 15.32 -8.39
C PRO A 194 -4.15 15.82 -7.77
N GLU A 195 -4.89 16.69 -8.48
CA GLU A 195 -6.14 17.26 -8.01
C GLU A 195 -7.26 16.22 -7.94
N VAL A 196 -7.23 15.19 -8.79
CA VAL A 196 -8.19 14.07 -8.74
C VAL A 196 -7.84 13.14 -7.59
N LEU A 197 -6.55 12.81 -7.44
CA LEU A 197 -6.08 11.87 -6.41
C LEU A 197 -6.28 12.42 -4.99
N ALA A 198 -6.17 13.73 -4.79
CA ALA A 198 -6.42 14.38 -3.50
C ALA A 198 -7.89 14.34 -3.04
N GLU A 199 -8.82 14.03 -3.94
CA GLU A 199 -10.27 13.95 -3.67
C GLU A 199 -10.74 12.52 -3.40
N LEU A 200 -9.87 11.54 -3.58
CA LEU A 200 -10.14 10.15 -3.22
C LEU A 200 -9.99 9.97 -1.70
N SER A 201 -10.81 9.09 -1.13
CA SER A 201 -10.49 8.46 0.15
C SER A 201 -9.34 7.46 -0.02
N THR A 202 -8.74 7.03 1.10
CA THR A 202 -7.63 6.06 1.07
C THR A 202 -8.07 4.72 0.45
N GLU A 203 -9.29 4.27 0.72
CA GLU A 203 -9.88 3.05 0.18
C GLU A 203 -10.15 3.17 -1.33
N GLU A 204 -10.63 4.32 -1.79
CA GLU A 204 -10.79 4.62 -3.21
C GLU A 204 -9.45 4.68 -3.94
N TYR A 205 -8.41 5.26 -3.33
CA TYR A 205 -7.05 5.28 -3.87
C TYR A 205 -6.47 3.86 -3.98
N ILE A 206 -6.67 3.02 -2.96
CA ILE A 206 -6.27 1.61 -2.99
C ILE A 206 -7.00 0.85 -4.10
N ALA A 207 -8.31 1.05 -4.24
CA ALA A 207 -9.09 0.44 -5.30
C ALA A 207 -8.62 0.89 -6.69
N LEU A 208 -8.25 2.17 -6.86
CA LEU A 208 -7.61 2.67 -8.07
C LEU A 208 -6.28 1.97 -8.35
N TRP A 209 -5.43 1.78 -7.33
CA TRP A 209 -4.13 1.12 -7.50
C TRP A 209 -4.25 -0.36 -7.93
N ARG A 210 -5.33 -1.06 -7.56
CA ARG A 210 -5.58 -2.43 -8.09
C ARG A 210 -5.69 -2.49 -9.62
N ARG A 211 -5.97 -1.35 -10.27
CA ARG A 211 -6.08 -1.18 -11.72
C ARG A 211 -4.81 -0.62 -12.38
N LEU A 212 -3.74 -0.40 -11.61
CA LEU A 212 -2.45 0.13 -12.05
C LEU A 212 -1.36 -0.94 -11.88
N ASN A 213 -0.12 -0.60 -12.26
CA ASN A 213 1.02 -1.47 -11.98
C ASN A 213 1.28 -1.59 -10.48
N PRO A 214 1.81 -2.73 -10.02
CA PRO A 214 2.24 -2.88 -8.64
C PRO A 214 3.51 -2.08 -8.34
N HIS A 215 4.14 -1.49 -9.35
CA HIS A 215 5.39 -0.77 -9.17
C HIS A 215 5.16 0.56 -8.45
N PHE A 216 6.09 0.92 -7.58
CA PHE A 216 6.09 2.16 -6.83
C PHE A 216 7.42 2.89 -6.88
N LEU A 217 7.31 4.20 -6.64
CA LEU A 217 8.39 5.09 -6.27
C LEU A 217 8.15 5.57 -4.85
N SER A 218 9.22 5.67 -4.07
CA SER A 218 9.16 6.14 -2.69
C SER A 218 10.06 7.35 -2.46
N HIS A 219 9.71 8.15 -1.47
CA HIS A 219 10.56 9.22 -0.96
C HIS A 219 10.57 9.12 0.57
N VAL A 220 11.73 8.87 1.16
CA VAL A 220 11.87 8.87 2.63
C VAL A 220 12.29 10.26 3.10
N THR A 221 11.69 10.71 4.20
CA THR A 221 12.08 11.96 4.87
C THR A 221 12.69 11.66 6.23
N ARG A 222 13.46 12.62 6.74
CA ARG A 222 14.07 12.51 8.07
C ARG A 222 13.12 13.08 9.10
N GLN A 223 12.64 12.22 9.97
CA GLN A 223 11.90 12.58 11.17
C GLN A 223 12.68 12.06 12.39
N GLY A 224 12.81 12.91 13.41
CA GLY A 224 13.61 12.63 14.59
C GLY A 224 15.11 12.73 14.31
N PHE A 225 15.93 12.06 15.11
CA PHE A 225 17.38 12.02 14.95
C PHE A 225 17.83 11.04 13.88
N ARG A 226 18.77 11.47 13.04
CA ARG A 226 19.40 10.51 12.14
C ARG A 226 20.31 9.55 12.91
N ASP A 227 19.91 8.30 13.06
CA ASP A 227 20.62 7.35 13.94
C ASP A 227 21.39 6.24 13.23
N HIS A 228 21.31 6.18 11.90
CA HIS A 228 22.06 5.20 11.13
C HIS A 228 22.82 5.87 9.99
N ASN A 229 23.93 5.23 9.63
CA ASN A 229 24.79 5.64 8.53
C ASN A 229 24.87 4.49 7.54
N ALA A 230 24.69 4.77 6.25
CA ALA A 230 24.86 3.77 5.21
C ALA A 230 26.21 3.88 4.47
N MET A 231 26.76 5.08 4.30
CA MET A 231 28.07 5.26 3.63
C MET A 231 28.68 6.64 3.89
N VAL A 232 30.00 6.76 3.67
CA VAL A 232 30.78 8.00 3.88
C VAL A 232 30.13 9.22 3.20
N TYR A 233 29.72 9.10 1.94
CA TYR A 233 29.15 10.22 1.16
C TYR A 233 27.68 10.54 1.46
N HIS A 234 26.97 9.67 2.18
CA HIS A 234 25.58 9.88 2.59
C HIS A 234 25.44 9.95 4.11
N SER A 235 26.46 10.45 4.81
CA SER A 235 26.49 10.57 6.27
C SER A 235 25.99 11.93 6.81
N ALA A 236 25.64 12.87 5.92
CA ALA A 236 25.26 14.23 6.31
C ALA A 236 24.08 14.25 7.29
N GLY A 237 24.20 15.00 8.39
CA GLY A 237 23.17 15.13 9.41
C GLY A 237 23.04 13.94 10.35
N LEU A 238 24.03 13.03 10.42
CA LEU A 238 24.07 11.99 11.46
C LEU A 238 23.97 12.64 12.85
N GLN A 239 23.09 12.12 13.69
CA GLN A 239 22.74 12.62 15.04
C GLN A 239 22.07 14.01 15.07
N GLU A 240 21.75 14.59 13.91
CA GLU A 240 20.95 15.82 13.87
C GLU A 240 19.46 15.49 13.95
N PHE A 241 18.73 16.32 14.69
CA PHE A 241 17.28 16.25 14.77
C PHE A 241 16.65 16.89 13.51
N HIS A 242 15.67 16.22 12.93
CA HIS A 242 14.93 16.66 11.75
C HIS A 242 13.42 16.55 11.98
N ASP A 243 12.67 17.53 11.47
CA ASP A 243 11.21 17.59 11.53
C ASP A 243 10.58 17.43 10.13
N GLY A 244 11.21 16.61 9.30
CA GLY A 244 11.04 16.59 7.85
C GLY A 244 9.61 16.37 7.37
N LEU A 245 8.81 15.53 8.05
CA LEU A 245 7.39 15.38 7.69
C LEU A 245 6.65 16.69 7.96
N THR A 246 6.74 17.23 9.18
CA THR A 246 6.00 18.44 9.56
C THR A 246 6.43 19.65 8.72
N SER A 247 7.70 19.74 8.35
CA SER A 247 8.22 20.74 7.42
C SER A 247 7.55 20.64 6.04
N VAL A 248 7.41 19.43 5.47
CA VAL A 248 6.69 19.20 4.21
C VAL A 248 5.20 19.54 4.34
N LEU A 249 4.55 19.14 5.44
CA LEU A 249 3.12 19.36 5.63
C LEU A 249 2.75 20.84 5.78
N ARG A 250 3.59 21.61 6.48
CA ARG A 250 3.44 23.08 6.60
C ARG A 250 3.73 23.79 5.28
N ASP A 251 4.60 23.23 4.46
CA ASP A 251 4.96 23.74 3.14
C ASP A 251 4.00 23.24 2.04
N GLN A 252 2.71 23.51 2.25
CA GLN A 252 1.64 23.22 1.28
C GLN A 252 1.52 21.73 0.90
N LYS A 253 2.07 20.82 1.72
CA LYS A 253 2.12 19.38 1.42
C LYS A 253 2.80 19.06 0.10
N LEU A 254 3.88 19.77 -0.22
CA LEU A 254 4.66 19.56 -1.44
C LEU A 254 6.04 18.97 -1.11
N LEU A 255 6.36 17.84 -1.74
CA LEU A 255 7.74 17.37 -1.82
C LEU A 255 8.50 18.24 -2.80
N ARG A 256 9.48 19.00 -2.30
CA ARG A 256 10.17 20.02 -3.08
C ARG A 256 11.56 19.59 -3.51
N PRO A 257 12.01 20.03 -4.70
CA PRO A 257 13.37 19.76 -5.15
C PRO A 257 14.39 20.52 -4.30
N PRO A 258 15.66 20.06 -4.22
CA PRO A 258 16.70 20.70 -3.41
C PRO A 258 16.87 22.21 -3.69
N MET A 259 16.72 22.65 -4.94
CA MET A 259 16.82 24.07 -5.31
C MET A 259 15.76 24.93 -4.62
N ALA A 260 14.55 24.42 -4.41
CA ALA A 260 13.50 25.17 -3.73
C ALA A 260 13.77 25.26 -2.23
N VAL A 261 14.16 24.14 -1.59
CA VAL A 261 14.33 24.06 -0.13
C VAL A 261 15.69 24.62 0.34
N ARG A 262 16.80 24.13 -0.24
CA ARG A 262 18.16 24.48 0.21
C ARG A 262 18.62 25.83 -0.31
N ASN A 263 18.24 26.18 -1.54
CA ASN A 263 18.69 27.41 -2.18
C ASN A 263 17.66 28.55 -2.06
N GLY A 264 16.48 28.28 -1.48
CA GLY A 264 15.42 29.28 -1.29
C GLY A 264 14.78 29.79 -2.58
N LEU A 265 14.91 29.06 -3.69
CA LEU A 265 14.41 29.44 -5.01
C LEU A 265 13.01 28.86 -5.28
N LEU A 266 12.08 29.12 -4.37
CA LEU A 266 10.68 28.66 -4.45
C LEU A 266 9.90 29.33 -5.59
N ALA A 267 9.89 30.67 -5.61
CA ALA A 267 9.12 31.46 -6.58
C ALA A 267 9.96 31.94 -7.77
N ARG A 268 11.30 31.78 -7.71
CA ARG A 268 12.27 32.22 -8.73
C ARG A 268 12.11 33.67 -9.23
N ASP A 269 11.40 34.51 -8.47
CA ASP A 269 11.32 35.94 -8.72
C ASP A 269 12.66 36.65 -8.46
N GLU A 270 12.77 37.92 -8.87
CA GLU A 270 14.00 38.70 -8.72
C GLU A 270 14.47 38.80 -7.26
N ALA A 271 13.57 38.88 -6.28
CA ALA A 271 13.92 38.99 -4.86
C ALA A 271 14.47 37.66 -4.33
N SER A 272 13.82 36.55 -4.67
CA SER A 272 14.26 35.19 -4.33
C SER A 272 15.62 34.87 -4.96
N ILE A 273 15.82 35.22 -6.24
CA ILE A 273 17.11 35.03 -6.93
C ILE A 273 18.18 35.93 -6.31
N ARG A 274 17.87 37.18 -5.98
CA ARG A 274 18.83 38.08 -5.31
C ARG A 274 19.28 37.48 -3.99
N LYS A 275 18.36 37.04 -3.14
CA LYS A 275 18.67 36.40 -1.86
C LYS A 275 19.53 35.15 -2.05
N PHE A 276 19.22 34.33 -3.05
CA PHE A 276 20.05 33.17 -3.40
C PHE A 276 21.50 33.56 -3.72
N LEU A 277 21.73 34.71 -4.37
CA LEU A 277 23.06 35.18 -4.75
C LEU A 277 23.81 35.92 -3.62
N GLU A 278 23.11 36.45 -2.63
CA GLU A 278 23.63 37.38 -1.61
C GLU A 278 24.81 36.82 -0.80
N ASP A 279 24.73 35.56 -0.40
CA ASP A 279 25.68 35.00 0.57
C ASP A 279 27.02 34.54 -0.05
N TRP A 280 27.10 34.41 -1.38
CA TRP A 280 28.29 33.82 -2.03
C TRP A 280 28.64 34.42 -3.40
N ALA A 281 27.65 34.69 -4.26
CA ALA A 281 27.91 35.24 -5.59
C ALA A 281 28.19 36.74 -5.53
N LEU A 282 27.33 37.51 -4.85
CA LEU A 282 27.43 38.98 -4.75
C LEU A 282 28.55 39.46 -3.80
N GLN A 283 29.18 38.52 -3.10
CA GLN A 283 30.39 38.71 -2.29
C GLN A 283 31.68 38.57 -3.11
N ALA A 284 31.60 38.25 -4.41
CA ALA A 284 32.77 38.20 -5.28
C ALA A 284 33.42 39.58 -5.45
N GLU A 285 34.69 39.60 -5.87
CA GLU A 285 35.46 40.84 -6.07
C GLU A 285 34.87 41.70 -7.19
N ASP A 286 34.43 41.06 -8.27
CA ASP A 286 33.88 41.74 -9.45
C ASP A 286 32.72 40.96 -10.10
N GLU A 287 32.16 41.57 -11.15
CA GLU A 287 31.04 41.05 -11.92
C GLU A 287 31.35 39.70 -12.59
N GLU A 288 32.56 39.54 -13.15
CA GLU A 288 32.96 38.35 -13.89
C GLU A 288 33.15 37.15 -12.95
N GLU A 289 33.83 37.36 -11.81
CA GLU A 289 33.98 36.33 -10.79
C GLU A 289 32.62 35.97 -10.16
N SER A 290 31.71 36.93 -9.97
CA SER A 290 30.34 36.65 -9.53
C SER A 290 29.59 35.75 -10.53
N LYS A 291 29.69 36.02 -11.84
CA LYS A 291 29.10 35.20 -12.90
C LYS A 291 29.73 33.80 -12.96
N LYS A 292 31.05 33.69 -12.77
CA LYS A 292 31.77 32.42 -12.71
C LYS A 292 31.35 31.55 -11.53
N ARG A 293 31.20 32.14 -10.34
CA ARG A 293 30.67 31.44 -9.15
C ARG A 293 29.28 30.90 -9.44
N LEU A 294 28.40 31.70 -10.05
CA LEU A 294 27.05 31.26 -10.40
C LEU A 294 27.09 30.06 -11.35
N ASN A 295 27.90 30.15 -12.40
CA ASN A 295 28.07 29.05 -13.34
C ASN A 295 28.58 27.77 -12.64
N ALA A 296 29.54 27.88 -11.73
CA ALA A 296 30.01 26.74 -10.95
C ALA A 296 28.90 26.14 -10.07
N GLN A 297 28.12 26.99 -9.38
CA GLN A 297 27.05 26.54 -8.49
C GLN A 297 25.89 25.84 -9.24
N LEU A 298 25.66 26.18 -10.51
CA LEU A 298 24.62 25.57 -11.33
C LEU A 298 25.11 24.36 -12.14
N ASN A 299 26.39 24.29 -12.50
CA ASN A 299 26.86 23.27 -13.47
C ASN A 299 27.93 22.32 -12.94
N HIS A 300 28.65 22.67 -11.87
CA HIS A 300 29.70 21.81 -11.34
C HIS A 300 29.14 20.79 -10.34
N SER A 301 29.29 19.51 -10.64
CA SER A 301 28.95 18.38 -9.76
C SER A 301 30.10 17.38 -9.74
N LEU A 302 30.34 16.78 -8.57
CA LEU A 302 31.21 15.60 -8.43
C LEU A 302 30.42 14.28 -8.58
N ALA A 303 29.09 14.36 -8.66
CA ALA A 303 28.22 13.22 -8.90
C ALA A 303 28.04 12.96 -10.40
N THR A 304 27.52 11.77 -10.73
CA THR A 304 27.27 11.33 -12.11
C THR A 304 26.20 12.19 -12.81
N ALA A 305 25.19 12.64 -12.07
CA ALA A 305 24.13 13.50 -12.59
C ALA A 305 24.59 14.96 -12.74
N PRO A 306 24.19 15.66 -13.83
CA PRO A 306 24.43 17.09 -13.97
C PRO A 306 23.75 17.91 -12.85
N ASN A 307 24.48 18.91 -12.35
CA ASN A 307 24.14 19.60 -11.09
C ASN A 307 22.79 20.33 -11.12
N TYR A 308 22.46 21.02 -12.22
CA TYR A 308 21.18 21.75 -12.31
C TYR A 308 19.99 20.78 -12.38
N PRO A 309 19.96 19.80 -13.30
CA PRO A 309 18.92 18.76 -13.32
C PRO A 309 18.72 18.05 -11.97
N ASP A 310 19.81 17.69 -11.28
CA ASP A 310 19.77 17.09 -9.93
C ASP A 310 19.07 18.02 -8.94
N LYS A 311 19.49 19.28 -8.86
CA LYS A 311 18.92 20.25 -7.90
C LYS A 311 17.46 20.59 -8.17
N THR A 312 16.95 20.45 -9.40
CA THR A 312 15.59 20.82 -9.78
C THR A 312 14.59 19.66 -9.77
N ALA A 313 15.06 18.42 -9.58
CA ALA A 313 14.22 17.25 -9.46
C ALA A 313 13.89 16.92 -8.00
N VAL A 314 12.75 16.28 -7.78
CA VAL A 314 12.51 15.49 -6.56
C VAL A 314 13.06 14.10 -6.80
N HIS A 315 13.73 13.56 -5.79
CA HIS A 315 14.45 12.30 -5.88
C HIS A 315 13.64 11.17 -5.25
N PHE A 316 13.45 10.09 -5.99
CA PHE A 316 12.72 8.92 -5.53
C PHE A 316 13.57 7.65 -5.61
N ALA A 317 13.22 6.66 -4.82
CA ALA A 317 13.75 5.30 -4.88
C ALA A 317 12.74 4.37 -5.55
N ALA A 318 13.20 3.47 -6.42
CA ALA A 318 12.32 2.54 -7.14
C ALA A 318 12.21 1.20 -6.40
N GLN A 319 10.99 0.73 -6.14
CA GLN A 319 10.70 -0.55 -5.46
C GLN A 319 11.32 -0.73 -4.05
N ILE A 320 11.94 0.31 -3.47
CA ILE A 320 12.49 0.31 -2.10
C ILE A 320 12.24 1.66 -1.45
N VAL A 321 12.30 1.74 -0.12
CA VAL A 321 12.22 3.01 0.63
C VAL A 321 13.57 3.75 0.70
N ALA A 322 14.68 3.02 0.55
CA ALA A 322 16.04 3.54 0.75
C ALA A 322 16.25 4.24 2.11
N ASN A 323 15.49 3.80 3.14
CA ASN A 323 15.53 4.35 4.49
C ASN A 323 16.94 4.32 5.09
N GLY A 324 17.70 3.24 4.90
CA GLY A 324 19.09 3.17 5.38
C GLY A 324 20.00 4.30 4.87
N TYR A 325 19.73 4.82 3.66
CA TYR A 325 20.56 5.85 3.04
C TYR A 325 20.08 7.27 3.35
N TYR A 326 18.76 7.48 3.39
CA TYR A 326 18.17 8.82 3.43
C TYR A 326 17.24 9.08 4.62
N GLY A 327 16.88 8.03 5.36
CA GLY A 327 15.99 8.07 6.52
C GLY A 327 16.60 8.77 7.74
N GLY A 328 15.72 8.97 8.73
CA GLY A 328 16.05 9.57 10.02
C GLY A 328 16.30 8.51 11.08
N GLU A 329 15.25 8.13 11.80
CA GLU A 329 15.30 7.18 12.92
C GLU A 329 14.89 5.77 12.50
N SER A 330 15.76 4.77 12.68
CA SER A 330 15.41 3.37 12.41
C SER A 330 14.20 2.91 13.23
N ASN A 331 13.28 2.22 12.55
CA ASN A 331 11.96 1.80 13.05
C ASN A 331 11.03 2.98 13.39
N ASN A 332 11.37 4.21 13.02
CA ASN A 332 10.49 5.38 13.15
C ASN A 332 10.47 6.16 11.82
N GLU A 333 10.68 5.46 10.69
CA GLU A 333 10.81 6.11 9.40
C GLU A 333 9.47 6.60 8.87
N VAL A 334 9.49 7.80 8.30
CA VAL A 334 8.37 8.38 7.57
C VAL A 334 8.72 8.43 6.09
N PHE A 335 7.82 7.94 5.24
CA PHE A 335 8.01 7.97 3.81
C PHE A 335 6.71 8.16 3.04
N PHE A 336 6.87 8.60 1.80
CA PHE A 336 5.82 8.84 0.83
C PHE A 336 5.91 7.78 -0.26
N LEU A 337 4.78 7.23 -0.67
CA LEU A 337 4.67 6.15 -1.63
C LEU A 337 3.76 6.56 -2.78
N TYR A 338 4.24 6.40 -4.01
CA TYR A 338 3.46 6.70 -5.21
C TYR A 338 3.49 5.47 -6.13
N PRO A 339 2.35 5.04 -6.69
CA PRO A 339 2.35 4.13 -7.82
C PRO A 339 3.20 4.75 -8.95
N SER A 340 4.06 3.97 -9.58
CA SER A 340 4.95 4.47 -10.65
C SER A 340 4.13 5.09 -11.80
N ASP A 341 2.94 4.55 -12.10
CA ASP A 341 2.00 5.12 -13.07
C ASP A 341 1.60 6.56 -12.75
N VAL A 342 1.44 6.92 -11.46
CA VAL A 342 1.07 8.28 -11.06
C VAL A 342 2.18 9.25 -11.41
N LEU A 343 3.42 8.98 -11.01
CA LEU A 343 4.51 9.91 -11.30
C LEU A 343 4.90 9.92 -12.78
N ALA A 344 5.01 8.75 -13.41
CA ALA A 344 5.42 8.63 -14.80
C ALA A 344 4.39 9.22 -15.78
N SER A 345 3.09 9.20 -15.47
CA SER A 345 2.05 9.77 -16.33
C SER A 345 1.95 11.29 -16.25
N GLN A 346 2.37 11.89 -15.12
CA GLN A 346 2.18 13.31 -14.83
C GLN A 346 3.44 14.15 -14.98
N HIS A 347 4.63 13.56 -14.82
CA HIS A 347 5.89 14.28 -14.74
C HIS A 347 6.93 13.76 -15.73
N ASP A 348 7.89 14.63 -16.09
CA ASP A 348 9.10 14.17 -16.79
C ASP A 348 10.04 13.53 -15.77
N TYR A 349 10.72 12.45 -16.17
CA TYR A 349 11.56 11.68 -15.26
C TYR A 349 12.83 11.13 -15.92
N ALA A 350 13.85 10.83 -15.12
CA ALA A 350 15.07 10.15 -15.56
C ALA A 350 15.54 9.15 -14.50
N PHE A 351 16.28 8.13 -14.94
CA PHE A 351 16.97 7.21 -14.05
C PHE A 351 18.44 7.64 -13.88
N ASN A 352 18.95 7.54 -12.66
CA ASN A 352 20.36 7.77 -12.36
C ASN A 352 21.24 6.54 -12.67
N GLY A 353 20.64 5.35 -12.67
CA GLY A 353 21.29 4.06 -12.86
C GLY A 353 21.47 3.64 -14.32
N TRP A 354 22.26 2.59 -14.52
CA TRP A 354 22.42 1.94 -15.83
C TRP A 354 21.16 1.20 -16.26
N GLU A 355 20.43 0.66 -15.29
CA GLU A 355 19.11 0.09 -15.49
C GLU A 355 18.10 1.23 -15.54
N LYS A 356 17.16 1.18 -16.50
CA LYS A 356 16.13 2.22 -16.67
C LYS A 356 14.80 1.52 -16.53
N ASP A 357 14.39 1.29 -15.29
CA ASP A 357 13.37 0.30 -14.97
C ASP A 357 12.60 0.66 -13.69
N PHE A 358 11.28 0.65 -13.76
CA PHE A 358 10.42 0.84 -12.59
C PHE A 358 10.15 -0.45 -11.83
N THR A 359 10.42 -1.62 -12.41
CA THR A 359 9.93 -2.92 -11.95
C THR A 359 10.78 -3.57 -10.86
N LYS A 360 12.01 -3.07 -10.67
CA LYS A 360 12.97 -3.58 -9.70
C LYS A 360 13.73 -2.44 -9.02
N PRO A 361 14.33 -2.69 -7.84
CA PRO A 361 15.32 -1.78 -7.29
C PRO A 361 16.45 -1.56 -8.28
N GLN A 362 16.93 -0.33 -8.38
CA GLN A 362 18.06 -0.01 -9.23
C GLN A 362 19.34 -0.67 -8.69
N SER A 363 20.16 -1.23 -9.60
CA SER A 363 21.45 -1.84 -9.24
C SER A 363 22.37 -0.93 -8.42
N GLU A 364 22.29 0.38 -8.62
CA GLU A 364 23.02 1.37 -7.84
C GLU A 364 22.12 2.03 -6.79
N THR A 365 21.72 1.25 -5.77
CA THR A 365 20.93 1.73 -4.62
C THR A 365 21.65 2.79 -3.77
N LYS A 366 22.94 3.09 -4.05
CA LYS A 366 23.73 4.08 -3.31
C LYS A 366 23.36 5.52 -3.67
N TRP A 367 22.69 5.76 -4.79
CA TRP A 367 22.23 7.08 -5.18
C TRP A 367 20.71 7.09 -5.29
N ASN A 368 20.09 8.27 -5.30
CA ASN A 368 18.66 8.33 -5.61
C ASN A 368 18.43 7.82 -7.04
N ASP A 369 17.38 7.02 -7.19
CA ASP A 369 17.19 6.14 -8.34
C ASP A 369 16.52 6.86 -9.51
N VAL A 370 15.53 7.70 -9.19
CA VAL A 370 14.66 8.35 -10.17
C VAL A 370 14.52 9.84 -9.88
N PHE A 371 14.92 10.66 -10.84
CA PHE A 371 14.69 12.09 -10.86
C PHE A 371 13.31 12.35 -11.44
N VAL A 372 12.47 13.09 -10.72
CA VAL A 372 11.16 13.51 -11.19
C VAL A 372 11.08 15.03 -11.14
N TRP A 373 10.95 15.67 -12.30
CA TRP A 373 10.83 17.12 -12.38
C TRP A 373 9.37 17.55 -12.20
N PRO A 374 9.09 18.43 -11.21
CA PRO A 374 7.77 19.04 -11.09
C PRO A 374 7.35 19.73 -12.38
N SER A 375 6.06 19.62 -12.72
CA SER A 375 5.55 20.16 -13.98
C SER A 375 5.56 21.69 -13.99
N THR A 376 5.52 22.33 -12.83
CA THR A 376 5.60 23.78 -12.65
C THR A 376 7.01 24.22 -12.23
N ILE A 377 7.47 25.33 -12.80
CA ILE A 377 8.72 26.00 -12.40
C ILE A 377 8.45 26.95 -11.22
N ASP A 378 7.30 27.61 -11.27
CA ASP A 378 6.81 28.50 -10.22
C ASP A 378 6.12 27.64 -9.16
N ASN A 379 6.61 27.70 -7.93
CA ASN A 379 6.18 26.82 -6.84
C ASN A 379 6.36 25.31 -7.16
N PRO A 380 7.59 24.84 -7.42
CA PRO A 380 7.83 23.46 -7.82
C PRO A 380 7.60 22.50 -6.64
N GLY A 381 6.94 21.39 -6.91
CA GLY A 381 6.81 20.28 -5.97
C GLY A 381 5.92 19.14 -6.47
N ILE A 382 5.99 18.01 -5.80
CA ILE A 382 5.12 16.85 -5.99
C ILE A 382 4.17 16.77 -4.80
N SER A 383 2.86 16.74 -5.06
CA SER A 383 1.86 16.73 -3.99
C SER A 383 1.96 15.45 -3.15
N VAL A 384 1.99 15.60 -1.83
CA VAL A 384 1.88 14.49 -0.88
C VAL A 384 0.52 13.81 -1.00
N ASP A 385 -0.54 14.58 -1.26
CA ASP A 385 -1.91 14.07 -1.36
C ASP A 385 -2.17 13.28 -2.66
N ALA A 386 -1.22 13.26 -3.59
CA ALA A 386 -1.24 12.39 -4.77
C ALA A 386 -0.63 10.99 -4.51
N GLY A 387 -0.01 10.79 -3.35
CA GLY A 387 0.57 9.53 -2.90
C GLY A 387 0.02 9.09 -1.55
N VAL A 388 0.59 8.03 -0.98
CA VAL A 388 0.26 7.50 0.34
C VAL A 388 1.39 7.78 1.30
N VAL A 389 1.07 8.38 2.45
CA VAL A 389 2.02 8.61 3.54
C VAL A 389 2.04 7.40 4.47
N PHE A 390 3.22 6.86 4.71
CA PHE A 390 3.44 5.76 5.64
C PHE A 390 4.08 6.29 6.93
N LEU A 391 3.41 6.05 8.05
CA LEU A 391 3.86 6.42 9.39
C LEU A 391 4.03 5.16 10.26
N PRO A 392 5.04 5.12 11.14
CA PRO A 392 5.23 3.99 12.04
C PRO A 392 4.05 3.89 13.03
N GLU A 393 3.60 2.67 13.30
CA GLU A 393 2.45 2.42 14.19
C GLU A 393 2.88 2.29 15.65
N ASN A 394 3.72 1.31 15.95
CA ASN A 394 3.97 0.85 17.34
C ASN A 394 5.25 1.39 17.99
N THR A 395 5.98 2.29 17.33
CA THR A 395 7.27 2.77 17.83
C THR A 395 7.09 3.67 19.05
N PRO A 396 7.71 3.37 20.21
CA PRO A 396 7.64 4.24 21.37
C PRO A 396 8.42 5.54 21.11
N VAL A 397 7.74 6.67 21.21
CA VAL A 397 8.28 8.00 20.94
C VAL A 397 7.96 8.99 22.06
N ASP A 398 8.81 9.98 22.22
CA ASP A 398 8.55 11.13 23.08
C ASP A 398 7.36 11.95 22.52
N PRO A 399 6.33 12.23 23.33
CA PRO A 399 5.10 12.87 22.86
C PRO A 399 5.30 14.34 22.43
N GLN A 400 6.42 14.98 22.77
CA GLN A 400 6.69 16.37 22.38
C GLN A 400 7.46 16.46 21.06
N THR A 401 8.27 15.46 20.75
CA THR A 401 9.22 15.51 19.64
C THR A 401 8.95 14.47 18.55
N GLY A 402 8.18 13.42 18.86
CA GLY A 402 7.98 12.26 17.98
C GLY A 402 9.23 11.43 17.76
N SER A 403 10.27 11.63 18.58
CA SER A 403 11.55 10.92 18.51
C SER A 403 11.60 9.75 19.48
N LYS A 404 12.30 8.68 19.10
CA LYS A 404 12.56 7.55 20.00
C LYS A 404 13.62 7.84 21.08
N TYR A 405 14.37 8.93 20.94
CA TYR A 405 15.48 9.29 21.83
C TYR A 405 15.11 10.44 22.76
N ALA A 406 15.65 10.37 23.99
CA ALA A 406 15.65 11.51 24.89
C ALA A 406 16.55 12.61 24.34
N SER A 407 16.10 13.86 24.44
CA SER A 407 16.82 15.01 23.90
C SER A 407 16.67 16.25 24.75
N GLU A 408 17.62 17.16 24.59
CA GLU A 408 17.63 18.46 25.24
C GLU A 408 18.01 19.58 24.26
N ALA A 409 17.56 20.80 24.54
CA ALA A 409 17.96 21.97 23.77
C ALA A 409 19.33 22.46 24.26
N LYS A 410 20.29 22.63 23.34
CA LYS A 410 21.60 23.22 23.59
C LYS A 410 21.94 24.28 22.55
N ILE A 411 22.73 25.27 22.96
CA ILE A 411 23.31 26.22 22.03
C ILE A 411 24.55 25.58 21.40
N VAL A 412 24.50 25.33 20.09
CA VAL A 412 25.60 24.80 19.27
C VAL A 412 25.83 25.78 18.13
N ASP A 413 27.05 26.29 18.00
CA ASP A 413 27.43 27.30 17.00
C ASP A 413 26.53 28.55 17.01
N GLY A 414 26.12 28.99 18.21
CA GLY A 414 25.26 30.17 18.38
C GLY A 414 23.79 29.97 17.99
N LYS A 415 23.38 28.73 17.67
CA LYS A 415 21.99 28.37 17.40
C LYS A 415 21.49 27.36 18.42
N GLU A 416 20.25 27.53 18.87
CA GLU A 416 19.58 26.50 19.66
C GLU A 416 19.33 25.27 18.77
N LYS A 417 19.90 24.13 19.16
CA LYS A 417 19.74 22.83 18.50
C LYS A 417 19.28 21.82 19.53
N ARG A 418 18.44 20.88 19.09
CA ARG A 418 18.07 19.71 19.88
C ARG A 418 19.16 18.64 19.72
N VAL A 419 19.69 18.14 20.84
CA VAL A 419 20.76 17.13 20.86
C VAL A 419 20.32 15.90 21.65
N MET A 420 20.80 14.73 21.25
CA MET A 420 20.55 13.48 21.99
C MET A 420 21.27 13.48 23.33
N VAL A 421 20.66 12.84 24.32
CA VAL A 421 21.26 12.60 25.63
C VAL A 421 21.92 11.22 25.62
N GLU A 422 23.19 11.14 26.02
CA GLU A 422 23.91 9.86 26.15
C GLU A 422 23.42 9.09 27.39
N ASP A 423 23.25 7.77 27.27
CA ASP A 423 22.91 6.91 28.40
C ASP A 423 24.19 6.42 29.09
N GLU A 424 24.74 7.23 29.99
CA GLU A 424 25.97 6.91 30.70
C GLU A 424 25.89 5.58 31.46
N LYS A 425 24.70 5.17 31.93
CA LYS A 425 24.49 3.92 32.66
C LYS A 425 24.59 2.72 31.73
N LEU A 426 23.89 2.74 30.59
CA LEU A 426 23.96 1.68 29.59
C LEU A 426 25.35 1.58 28.97
N VAL A 427 25.97 2.72 28.65
CA VAL A 427 27.36 2.76 28.14
C VAL A 427 28.31 2.11 29.15
N SER A 428 28.22 2.48 30.42
CA SER A 428 29.07 1.91 31.48
C SER A 428 28.81 0.41 31.67
N ALA A 429 27.54 -0.03 31.62
CA ALA A 429 27.17 -1.44 31.75
C ALA A 429 27.72 -2.29 30.60
N PHE A 430 27.66 -1.79 29.37
CA PHE A 430 28.21 -2.47 28.20
C PHE A 430 29.74 -2.52 28.21
N VAL A 431 30.41 -1.42 28.57
CA VAL A 431 31.86 -1.40 28.74
C VAL A 431 32.29 -2.43 29.80
N ALA A 432 31.61 -2.46 30.95
CA ALA A 432 31.90 -3.43 31.99
C ALA A 432 31.63 -4.88 31.53
N TRP A 433 30.56 -5.13 30.77
CA TRP A 433 30.32 -6.44 30.16
C TRP A 433 31.47 -6.83 29.22
N ALA A 434 31.87 -5.94 28.32
CA ALA A 434 32.96 -6.15 27.36
C ALA A 434 34.31 -6.44 28.05
N GLU A 435 34.64 -5.70 29.11
CA GLU A 435 35.87 -5.88 29.87
C GLU A 435 35.94 -7.25 30.56
N ASN A 436 34.79 -7.75 31.03
CA ASN A 436 34.65 -9.01 31.77
C ASN A 436 34.40 -10.25 30.89
N LEU A 437 34.41 -10.11 29.56
CA LEU A 437 34.35 -11.28 28.67
C LEU A 437 35.58 -12.18 28.84
N THR A 438 35.33 -13.47 29.06
CA THR A 438 36.31 -14.55 29.22
C THR A 438 35.91 -15.76 28.37
N ASP A 439 36.78 -16.77 28.25
CA ASP A 439 36.47 -18.02 27.52
C ASP A 439 35.27 -18.79 28.09
N GLU A 440 34.91 -18.54 29.35
CA GLU A 440 33.78 -19.14 30.04
C GLU A 440 32.47 -18.35 29.83
N SER A 441 32.53 -17.14 29.28
CA SER A 441 31.36 -16.30 29.05
C SER A 441 30.43 -16.93 28.00
N PRO A 442 29.09 -16.92 28.20
CA PRO A 442 28.15 -17.52 27.27
C PRO A 442 28.30 -17.01 25.83
N ALA A 443 28.44 -15.70 25.64
CA ALA A 443 28.70 -15.09 24.32
C ALA A 443 29.95 -15.65 23.65
N ILE A 444 31.03 -15.83 24.41
CA ILE A 444 32.31 -16.34 23.89
C ILE A 444 32.23 -17.83 23.55
N GLN A 445 31.58 -18.65 24.38
CA GLN A 445 31.34 -20.06 24.07
C GLN A 445 30.48 -20.24 22.82
N ALA A 446 29.44 -19.43 22.68
CA ALA A 446 28.57 -19.45 21.51
C ALA A 446 29.34 -19.04 20.23
N PHE A 447 30.19 -18.02 20.31
CA PHE A 447 31.07 -17.60 19.22
C PHE A 447 32.07 -18.70 18.82
N ASN A 448 32.74 -19.33 19.79
CA ASN A 448 33.69 -20.40 19.53
C ASN A 448 33.03 -21.61 18.85
N LYS A 449 31.83 -22.02 19.31
CA LYS A 449 31.05 -23.08 18.67
C LYS A 449 30.65 -22.73 17.24
N HIS A 450 30.27 -21.48 16.98
CA HIS A 450 29.95 -21.02 15.63
C HIS A 450 31.18 -21.07 14.70
N ARG A 451 32.36 -20.66 15.22
CA ARG A 451 33.63 -20.70 14.49
C ARG A 451 34.10 -22.12 14.16
N GLU A 452 34.00 -23.06 15.09
CA GLU A 452 34.41 -24.47 14.90
C GLU A 452 33.70 -25.14 13.71
N ASN A 453 32.49 -24.67 13.38
CA ASN A 453 31.72 -25.12 12.23
C ASN A 453 32.04 -24.37 10.91
N ASN A 454 33.19 -23.71 10.82
CA ASN A 454 33.65 -22.93 9.67
C ASN A 454 32.65 -21.85 9.18
N PHE A 455 31.79 -21.34 10.07
CA PHE A 455 30.73 -20.39 9.72
C PHE A 455 29.74 -20.91 8.66
N ARG A 456 29.64 -22.23 8.45
CA ARG A 456 28.86 -22.85 7.35
C ARG A 456 27.44 -23.27 7.74
N GLY A 457 26.90 -22.80 8.86
CA GLY A 457 25.56 -23.18 9.33
C GLY A 457 24.71 -22.00 9.81
N ASP A 458 23.60 -21.74 9.11
CA ASP A 458 22.60 -20.71 9.45
C ASP A 458 22.04 -20.91 10.87
N THR A 459 21.94 -22.16 11.34
CA THR A 459 21.36 -22.51 12.65
C THR A 459 22.30 -22.12 13.78
N GLU A 460 23.60 -22.39 13.63
CA GLU A 460 24.63 -22.06 14.60
C GLU A 460 24.90 -20.55 14.65
N GLN A 461 24.83 -19.86 13.50
CA GLN A 461 24.92 -18.40 13.46
C GLN A 461 23.75 -17.76 14.22
N LYS A 462 22.51 -18.19 13.94
CA LYS A 462 21.32 -17.72 14.66
C LYS A 462 21.43 -17.98 16.16
N THR A 463 21.86 -19.17 16.55
CA THR A 463 22.05 -19.51 17.96
C THR A 463 23.08 -18.60 18.62
N CYS A 464 24.19 -18.31 17.94
CA CYS A 464 25.21 -17.39 18.44
C CYS A 464 24.66 -15.97 18.62
N TYR A 465 23.96 -15.44 17.61
CA TYR A 465 23.39 -14.10 17.64
C TYR A 465 22.35 -13.96 18.76
N GLU A 466 21.52 -14.98 18.95
CA GLU A 466 20.55 -15.01 20.04
C GLU A 466 21.22 -14.97 21.42
N VAL A 467 22.36 -15.65 21.62
CA VAL A 467 23.10 -15.57 22.89
C VAL A 467 23.60 -14.15 23.14
N PHE A 468 24.24 -13.51 22.15
CA PHE A 468 24.71 -12.12 22.27
C PHE A 468 23.57 -11.14 22.52
N LYS A 469 22.49 -11.22 21.73
CA LYS A 469 21.29 -10.41 21.90
C LYS A 469 20.76 -10.51 23.34
N ASN A 470 20.62 -11.73 23.85
CA ASN A 470 20.14 -11.97 25.21
C ASN A 470 21.10 -11.46 26.30
N GLU A 471 22.42 -11.56 26.10
CA GLU A 471 23.40 -10.99 27.04
C GLU A 471 23.31 -9.46 27.08
N ILE A 472 23.18 -8.82 25.92
CA ILE A 472 23.07 -7.36 25.80
C ILE A 472 21.74 -6.87 26.38
N MET A 473 20.63 -7.57 26.14
CA MET A 473 19.33 -7.23 26.76
C MET A 473 19.38 -7.26 28.29
N LYS A 474 20.15 -8.17 28.91
CA LYS A 474 20.33 -8.21 30.38
C LYS A 474 21.00 -6.96 30.93
N LEU A 475 21.71 -6.20 30.10
CA LEU A 475 22.32 -4.92 30.49
C LEU A 475 21.30 -3.77 30.54
N GLY A 476 20.09 -3.98 30.02
CA GLY A 476 19.02 -2.99 29.97
C GLY A 476 18.75 -2.40 28.58
N PHE A 477 19.43 -2.88 27.53
CA PHE A 477 19.12 -2.48 26.16
C PHE A 477 17.79 -3.07 25.70
N ALA A 478 17.03 -2.30 24.93
CA ALA A 478 15.84 -2.80 24.22
C ALA A 478 16.23 -3.88 23.20
N GLU A 479 15.30 -4.77 22.85
CA GLU A 479 15.58 -5.92 21.97
C GLU A 479 16.12 -5.49 20.59
N ASP A 480 15.55 -4.45 20.00
CA ASP A 480 15.99 -3.90 18.71
C ASP A 480 17.44 -3.38 18.77
N VAL A 481 17.76 -2.61 19.81
CA VAL A 481 19.11 -2.09 20.04
C VAL A 481 20.10 -3.21 20.33
N ALA A 482 19.71 -4.21 21.12
CA ALA A 482 20.55 -5.36 21.43
C ALA A 482 20.89 -6.17 20.18
N LEU A 483 19.91 -6.31 19.27
CA LEU A 483 20.09 -6.95 17.99
C LEU A 483 21.03 -6.14 17.07
N ASP A 484 20.87 -4.82 17.01
CA ASP A 484 21.75 -3.94 16.22
C ASP A 484 23.19 -3.94 16.72
N ILE A 485 23.40 -3.87 18.04
CA ILE A 485 24.73 -4.04 18.65
C ILE A 485 25.29 -5.40 18.25
N THR A 486 24.50 -6.47 18.36
CA THR A 486 24.92 -7.82 17.97
C THR A 486 25.38 -7.84 16.51
N TYR A 487 24.57 -7.39 15.55
CA TYR A 487 24.99 -7.35 14.15
C TYR A 487 26.28 -6.55 13.92
N ASN A 488 26.44 -5.40 14.57
CA ASN A 488 27.65 -4.58 14.46
C ASN A 488 28.90 -5.26 15.05
N LEU A 489 28.76 -6.06 16.09
CA LEU A 489 29.87 -6.84 16.66
C LEU A 489 30.39 -7.91 15.70
N PHE A 490 29.54 -8.43 14.81
CA PHE A 490 29.90 -9.47 13.84
C PHE A 490 30.24 -8.92 12.43
N GLY A 491 29.72 -7.74 12.06
CA GLY A 491 29.84 -7.20 10.69
C GLY A 491 31.08 -6.35 10.39
N ASP A 492 31.83 -5.88 11.39
CA ASP A 492 32.92 -4.91 11.22
C ASP A 492 34.31 -5.57 11.33
N ALA A 493 35.27 -5.09 10.52
CA ALA A 493 36.70 -5.44 10.53
C ALA A 493 37.40 -5.24 11.89
N SER A 494 36.81 -4.47 12.79
CA SER A 494 37.27 -4.28 14.19
C SER A 494 36.36 -4.97 15.22
N GLY A 495 35.40 -5.78 14.76
CA GLY A 495 34.49 -6.58 15.59
C GLY A 495 35.10 -7.92 16.01
N ILE A 496 34.32 -8.73 16.73
CA ILE A 496 34.74 -10.04 17.25
C ILE A 496 35.17 -10.98 16.11
N TYR A 497 34.63 -10.79 14.91
CA TYR A 497 34.92 -11.60 13.73
C TYR A 497 36.33 -11.37 13.13
N TYR A 498 36.84 -10.14 13.13
CA TYR A 498 38.08 -9.77 12.42
C TYR A 498 39.24 -9.40 13.34
N ALA A 499 39.02 -9.02 14.60
CA ALA A 499 40.10 -8.78 15.56
C ALA A 499 40.77 -10.09 16.04
N TYR A 500 40.08 -11.22 15.90
CA TYR A 500 40.49 -12.51 16.45
C TYR A 500 41.66 -13.20 15.70
N PRO A 501 41.70 -13.27 14.36
CA PRO A 501 42.75 -14.00 13.64
C PRO A 501 44.17 -13.44 13.86
N ASP A 502 44.31 -12.13 14.07
CA ASP A 502 45.61 -11.47 14.15
C ASP A 502 46.14 -11.30 15.59
N SER A 503 45.28 -11.31 16.60
CA SER A 503 45.65 -11.02 18.01
C SER A 503 45.59 -12.23 18.94
N GLY A 504 44.86 -13.29 18.59
CA GLY A 504 44.67 -14.47 19.45
C GLY A 504 43.87 -14.21 20.72
N GLN A 505 43.33 -13.00 20.92
CA GLN A 505 42.49 -12.64 22.07
C GLN A 505 41.01 -12.61 21.68
N LEU A 506 40.17 -13.32 22.43
CA LEU A 506 38.70 -13.24 22.32
C LEU A 506 38.21 -11.91 22.93
N GLY A 507 37.76 -10.98 22.08
CA GLY A 507 37.13 -9.73 22.50
C GLY A 507 37.62 -8.49 21.75
N PHE A 508 37.45 -7.34 22.41
CA PHE A 508 37.71 -5.99 21.92
C PHE A 508 39.21 -5.60 21.84
N GLY A 509 40.13 -6.57 21.75
CA GLY A 509 41.59 -6.37 21.83
C GLY A 509 42.08 -5.82 23.18
N ASP A 510 43.32 -5.33 23.23
CA ASP A 510 43.94 -4.78 24.46
C ASP A 510 43.26 -3.48 24.94
N SER A 511 42.52 -2.78 24.09
CA SER A 511 41.79 -1.54 24.39
C SER A 511 40.28 -1.77 24.52
N LYS A 512 39.89 -2.78 25.32
CA LYS A 512 38.50 -3.26 25.42
C LYS A 512 37.46 -2.14 25.58
N LYS A 513 37.75 -1.18 26.45
CA LYS A 513 36.90 -0.01 26.72
C LYS A 513 36.68 0.88 25.49
N ASP A 514 37.75 1.29 24.83
CA ASP A 514 37.68 2.25 23.72
C ASP A 514 36.97 1.62 22.52
N VAL A 515 37.25 0.34 22.23
CA VAL A 515 36.56 -0.39 21.16
C VAL A 515 35.11 -0.66 21.54
N ALA A 516 34.78 -0.98 22.80
CA ALA A 516 33.38 -1.13 23.24
C ALA A 516 32.58 0.16 23.05
N ILE A 517 33.14 1.32 23.43
CA ILE A 517 32.53 2.64 23.20
C ILE A 517 32.37 2.90 21.70
N GLN A 518 33.40 2.61 20.91
CA GLN A 518 33.34 2.76 19.46
C GLN A 518 32.20 1.91 18.86
N LYS A 519 32.03 0.66 19.29
CA LYS A 519 30.96 -0.21 18.80
C LYS A 519 29.57 0.27 19.17
N LEU A 520 29.37 0.73 20.41
CA LEU A 520 28.10 1.36 20.79
C LEU A 520 27.79 2.57 19.92
N ARG A 521 28.79 3.42 19.65
CA ARG A 521 28.60 4.61 18.81
C ARG A 521 28.33 4.26 17.35
N SER A 522 29.01 3.25 16.81
CA SER A 522 28.76 2.74 15.45
C SER A 522 27.35 2.16 15.30
N ALA A 523 26.83 1.53 16.35
CA ALA A 523 25.45 1.04 16.42
C ALA A 523 24.44 2.11 16.86
N SER A 524 24.86 3.36 17.12
CA SER A 524 24.04 4.42 17.73
C SER A 524 23.28 3.98 18.99
N ALA A 525 23.85 3.04 19.75
CA ALA A 525 23.25 2.45 20.92
C ALA A 525 23.63 3.16 22.23
N ASN A 526 24.53 4.13 22.18
CA ASN A 526 24.92 4.92 23.36
C ASN A 526 23.87 5.96 23.78
N TRP A 527 22.80 6.16 23.00
CA TRP A 527 21.81 7.20 23.25
C TRP A 527 20.68 6.72 24.16
N LYS A 528 20.24 7.61 25.04
CA LYS A 528 19.14 7.38 25.97
C LYS A 528 17.81 7.38 25.22
N ARG A 529 16.95 6.39 25.49
CA ARG A 529 15.57 6.35 25.01
C ARG A 529 14.69 7.35 25.76
N ALA A 530 13.63 7.82 25.12
CA ALA A 530 12.61 8.62 25.80
C ALA A 530 11.96 7.80 26.94
N GLU A 531 11.71 8.42 28.11
CA GLU A 531 11.17 7.73 29.29
C GLU A 531 9.64 7.73 29.35
N ASN A 532 9.01 8.86 29.02
CA ASN A 532 7.55 9.03 29.03
C ASN A 532 7.02 8.93 27.61
N THR A 533 6.95 7.72 27.06
CA THR A 533 6.61 7.49 25.65
C THR A 533 5.12 7.29 25.40
N VAL A 534 4.68 7.68 24.22
CA VAL A 534 3.44 7.21 23.55
C VAL A 534 3.84 6.37 22.33
N ILE A 535 2.92 5.60 21.75
CA ILE A 535 3.20 4.96 20.44
C ILE A 535 3.13 5.99 19.31
N ALA A 536 3.90 5.78 18.24
CA ALA A 536 4.01 6.74 17.15
C ALA A 536 2.66 7.06 16.48
N LYS A 537 1.76 6.07 16.39
CA LYS A 537 0.38 6.31 15.93
C LYS A 537 -0.36 7.35 16.76
N GLU A 538 -0.35 7.20 18.08
CA GLU A 538 -0.99 8.15 19.01
C GLU A 538 -0.39 9.56 18.88
N TYR A 539 0.94 9.65 18.73
CA TYR A 539 1.62 10.91 18.48
C TYR A 539 1.12 11.60 17.20
N TRP A 540 1.08 10.88 16.08
CA TRP A 540 0.65 11.44 14.80
C TRP A 540 -0.85 11.76 14.75
N GLU A 541 -1.70 10.92 15.35
CA GLU A 541 -3.13 11.18 15.47
C GLU A 541 -3.38 12.46 16.27
N ALA A 542 -2.67 12.65 17.40
CA ALA A 542 -2.74 13.88 18.18
C ALA A 542 -2.24 15.11 17.39
N TYR A 543 -1.17 14.95 16.60
CA TYR A 543 -0.69 16.02 15.70
C TYR A 543 -1.75 16.42 14.68
N PHE A 544 -2.39 15.45 14.02
CA PHE A 544 -3.41 15.72 13.00
C PHE A 544 -4.75 16.19 13.58
N GLU A 545 -5.07 15.88 14.83
CA GLU A 545 -6.20 16.47 15.53
C GLU A 545 -5.97 17.97 15.78
N GLN A 546 -4.74 18.36 16.11
CA GLN A 546 -4.36 19.76 16.30
C GLN A 546 -4.16 20.52 14.98
N HIS A 547 -3.79 19.81 13.91
CA HIS A 547 -3.50 20.35 12.59
C HIS A 547 -4.26 19.58 11.47
N PRO A 548 -5.61 19.61 11.46
CA PRO A 548 -6.41 18.83 10.52
C PRO A 548 -6.15 19.21 9.06
N GLU A 549 -5.79 20.47 8.78
CA GLU A 549 -5.44 20.94 7.44
C GLU A 549 -4.14 20.31 6.91
N GLN A 550 -3.25 19.88 7.81
CA GLN A 550 -1.96 19.26 7.49
C GLN A 550 -2.06 17.74 7.35
N LYS A 551 -3.18 17.11 7.71
CA LYS A 551 -3.36 15.66 7.58
C LYS A 551 -3.26 15.24 6.09
N PRO A 552 -2.39 14.28 5.73
CA PRO A 552 -2.36 13.72 4.39
C PRO A 552 -3.71 13.10 4.00
N LYS A 553 -4.07 13.16 2.72
CA LYS A 553 -5.31 12.53 2.22
C LYS A 553 -5.28 11.02 2.31
N HIS A 554 -4.12 10.43 2.03
CA HIS A 554 -3.91 8.98 2.09
C HIS A 554 -2.84 8.67 3.13
N LEU A 555 -3.25 8.01 4.20
CA LEU A 555 -2.40 7.73 5.36
C LEU A 555 -2.50 6.26 5.75
N VAL A 556 -1.35 5.62 5.92
CA VAL A 556 -1.21 4.24 6.38
C VAL A 556 -0.27 4.21 7.58
N PHE A 557 -0.71 3.59 8.66
CA PHE A 557 0.18 3.21 9.75
C PHE A 557 0.75 1.82 9.49
N TYR A 558 2.05 1.63 9.74
CA TYR A 558 2.74 0.39 9.43
C TYR A 558 3.64 -0.11 10.56
N ASP A 559 3.92 -1.41 10.53
CA ASP A 559 4.91 -2.09 11.35
C ASP A 559 5.95 -2.81 10.48
N GLY A 560 7.07 -3.19 11.10
CA GLY A 560 8.17 -3.87 10.42
C GLY A 560 9.07 -2.90 9.64
N THR A 561 9.82 -3.43 8.67
CA THR A 561 10.74 -2.58 7.89
C THR A 561 9.97 -1.80 6.81
N PRO A 562 10.37 -0.55 6.48
CA PRO A 562 9.64 0.28 5.52
C PRO A 562 9.34 -0.38 4.17
N THR A 563 10.33 -1.04 3.55
CA THR A 563 10.14 -1.72 2.26
C THR A 563 9.24 -2.95 2.39
N THR A 564 9.41 -3.75 3.45
CA THR A 564 8.54 -4.92 3.67
C THR A 564 7.10 -4.50 3.90
N ALA A 565 6.87 -3.41 4.65
CA ALA A 565 5.54 -2.87 4.91
C ALA A 565 4.78 -2.51 3.62
N ILE A 566 5.48 -1.99 2.61
CA ILE A 566 4.87 -1.73 1.29
C ILE A 566 4.41 -3.03 0.63
N HIS A 567 5.27 -4.06 0.61
CA HIS A 567 4.91 -5.33 0.00
C HIS A 567 3.75 -6.02 0.74
N GLU A 568 3.74 -5.96 2.07
CA GLU A 568 2.62 -6.45 2.87
C GLU A 568 1.33 -5.68 2.59
N PHE A 569 1.42 -4.36 2.47
CA PHE A 569 0.29 -3.50 2.08
C PHE A 569 -0.25 -3.90 0.69
N GLN A 570 0.62 -4.03 -0.30
CA GLN A 570 0.25 -4.43 -1.66
C GLN A 570 -0.44 -5.81 -1.68
N ASN A 571 0.15 -6.79 -0.99
CA ASN A 571 -0.40 -8.14 -0.86
C ASN A 571 -1.77 -8.14 -0.17
N ARG A 572 -1.91 -7.43 0.95
CA ARG A 572 -3.17 -7.32 1.71
C ARG A 572 -4.30 -6.70 0.88
N HIS A 573 -3.94 -5.80 -0.03
CA HIS A 573 -4.90 -5.06 -0.85
C HIS A 573 -5.02 -5.57 -2.28
N ASN A 574 -4.45 -6.74 -2.61
CA ASN A 574 -4.52 -7.36 -3.94
C ASN A 574 -3.99 -6.44 -5.07
N ILE A 575 -3.00 -5.61 -4.79
CA ILE A 575 -2.32 -4.79 -5.79
C ILE A 575 -1.39 -5.69 -6.62
N GLY A 576 -1.37 -5.51 -7.94
CA GLY A 576 -0.60 -6.34 -8.87
C GLY A 576 -1.41 -7.44 -9.57
N GLN A 577 -2.73 -7.47 -9.41
CA GLN A 577 -3.62 -8.40 -10.11
C GLN A 577 -4.08 -7.90 -11.49
N ALA A 578 -3.91 -6.60 -11.79
CA ALA A 578 -4.21 -6.06 -13.10
C ALA A 578 -3.24 -6.61 -14.15
N ASN A 579 -3.77 -7.12 -15.27
CA ASN A 579 -2.97 -7.54 -16.40
C ASN A 579 -2.57 -6.33 -17.26
N THR A 580 -1.46 -5.68 -16.92
CA THR A 580 -0.99 -4.48 -17.59
C THR A 580 -0.08 -4.75 -18.80
N SER A 581 0.38 -5.99 -19.01
CA SER A 581 1.46 -6.33 -19.95
C SER A 581 1.17 -6.04 -21.42
N GLU A 582 -0.09 -6.05 -21.85
CA GLU A 582 -0.46 -5.76 -23.25
C GLU A 582 -0.47 -4.26 -23.58
N LYS A 583 -0.43 -3.38 -22.57
CA LYS A 583 -0.61 -1.94 -22.71
C LYS A 583 0.68 -1.13 -22.50
N GLU A 584 1.81 -1.81 -22.36
CA GLU A 584 3.03 -1.20 -21.82
C GLU A 584 4.20 -1.29 -22.81
N GLY A 585 4.76 -0.12 -23.11
CA GLY A 585 6.13 -0.02 -23.60
C GLY A 585 7.12 -0.27 -22.46
N ASP A 586 8.41 -0.12 -22.75
CA ASP A 586 9.50 -0.47 -21.83
C ASP A 586 9.44 0.30 -20.49
N LEU A 587 8.81 1.49 -20.48
CA LEU A 587 8.68 2.35 -19.30
C LEU A 587 7.22 2.64 -18.93
N LEU A 588 6.44 1.58 -18.74
CA LEU A 588 5.00 1.63 -18.39
C LEU A 588 4.15 2.38 -19.43
N GLY A 589 4.65 2.52 -20.66
CA GLY A 589 4.00 3.29 -21.74
C GLY A 589 4.16 4.81 -21.66
N PHE A 590 5.10 5.30 -20.84
CA PHE A 590 5.42 6.74 -20.69
C PHE A 590 6.84 7.08 -21.14
N ASP A 591 7.36 6.36 -22.13
CA ASP A 591 8.69 6.57 -22.72
C ASP A 591 8.87 7.99 -23.26
N ASN A 592 7.77 8.63 -23.70
CA ASN A 592 7.78 10.01 -24.16
C ASN A 592 8.10 11.03 -23.05
N ARG A 593 7.93 10.68 -21.77
CA ARG A 593 8.26 11.53 -20.60
C ARG A 593 9.62 11.21 -19.99
N HIS A 594 10.22 10.10 -20.41
CA HIS A 594 11.56 9.75 -20.00
C HIS A 594 12.59 10.68 -20.65
N VAL A 595 13.44 11.26 -19.81
CA VAL A 595 14.62 12.03 -20.18
C VAL A 595 15.81 11.08 -20.20
N SER A 596 16.21 10.68 -21.42
CA SER A 596 17.27 9.68 -21.62
C SER A 596 18.68 10.24 -21.38
N ASP A 597 18.86 11.54 -21.60
CA ASP A 597 20.10 12.30 -21.36
C ASP A 597 19.80 13.63 -20.65
N MET A 598 20.08 13.67 -19.35
CA MET A 598 19.88 14.86 -18.52
C MET A 598 20.80 16.03 -18.90
N HIS A 599 21.90 15.79 -19.62
CA HIS A 599 22.82 16.85 -20.04
C HIS A 599 22.26 17.65 -21.20
N GLU A 600 21.49 17.06 -22.10
CA GLU A 600 21.09 17.72 -23.34
C GLU A 600 19.57 17.95 -23.43
N ASP A 601 18.76 17.20 -22.69
CA ASP A 601 17.31 17.31 -22.78
C ASP A 601 16.80 18.65 -22.21
N PRO A 602 16.05 19.45 -22.99
CA PRO A 602 15.53 20.74 -22.54
C PRO A 602 14.56 20.62 -21.36
N ARG A 603 13.91 19.46 -21.15
CA ARG A 603 12.98 19.23 -20.04
C ARG A 603 13.70 19.21 -18.70
N ALA A 604 14.89 18.60 -18.63
CA ALA A 604 15.75 18.61 -17.44
C ALA A 604 16.40 19.98 -17.16
N LYS A 605 16.52 20.83 -18.20
CA LYS A 605 17.04 22.20 -18.10
C LYS A 605 15.95 23.28 -17.96
N ARG A 606 14.72 22.88 -17.68
CA ARG A 606 13.59 23.81 -17.58
C ARG A 606 13.88 24.94 -16.57
N GLY A 607 13.63 26.18 -16.97
CA GLY A 607 13.88 27.39 -16.16
C GLY A 607 15.35 27.80 -16.00
N TYR A 608 16.32 27.09 -16.60
CA TYR A 608 17.75 27.41 -16.45
C TYR A 608 18.10 28.77 -17.05
N ASN A 609 17.71 29.01 -18.31
CA ASN A 609 18.04 30.24 -19.03
C ASN A 609 17.43 31.48 -18.35
N GLU A 610 16.20 31.36 -17.86
CA GLU A 610 15.51 32.43 -17.14
C GLU A 610 16.23 32.78 -15.83
N LEU A 611 16.58 31.76 -15.03
CA LEU A 611 17.34 31.92 -13.79
C LEU A 611 18.68 32.62 -14.06
N VAL A 612 19.46 32.14 -15.03
CA VAL A 612 20.76 32.71 -15.38
C VAL A 612 20.62 34.15 -15.87
N THR A 613 19.62 34.43 -16.72
CA THR A 613 19.40 35.78 -17.26
C THR A 613 19.04 36.76 -16.15
N THR A 614 18.10 36.39 -15.27
CA THR A 614 17.71 37.22 -14.12
C THR A 614 18.87 37.41 -13.15
N ALA A 615 19.61 36.35 -12.84
CA ALA A 615 20.78 36.42 -11.97
C ALA A 615 21.88 37.33 -12.54
N HIS A 616 22.20 37.22 -13.84
CA HIS A 616 23.16 38.10 -14.50
C HIS A 616 22.75 39.57 -14.41
N ARG A 617 21.46 39.87 -14.64
CA ARG A 617 20.92 41.23 -14.49
C ARG A 617 21.08 41.77 -13.06
N ILE A 618 20.83 40.94 -12.05
CA ILE A 618 21.01 41.30 -10.63
C ILE A 618 22.48 41.58 -10.33
N ILE A 619 23.40 40.71 -10.80
CA ILE A 619 24.85 40.84 -10.63
C ILE A 619 25.35 42.14 -11.29
N GLU A 620 25.00 42.36 -12.55
CA GLU A 620 25.37 43.57 -13.30
C GLU A 620 24.90 44.85 -12.60
N LYS A 621 23.66 44.85 -12.09
CA LYS A 621 23.13 45.99 -11.33
C LYS A 621 23.93 46.24 -10.05
N HIS A 622 24.27 45.19 -9.29
CA HIS A 622 25.03 45.27 -8.04
C HIS A 622 26.42 45.88 -8.23
N TYR A 623 27.16 45.42 -9.26
CA TYR A 623 28.53 45.92 -9.51
C TYR A 623 28.57 47.25 -10.26
N ARG A 624 27.52 47.60 -11.02
CA ARG A 624 27.36 48.98 -11.54
C ARG A 624 27.18 50.00 -10.43
N THR A 625 26.51 49.65 -9.32
CA THR A 625 26.28 50.56 -8.19
C THR A 625 27.44 50.64 -7.19
N LYS A 626 28.41 49.71 -7.27
CA LYS A 626 29.63 49.72 -6.44
C LYS A 626 30.78 50.54 -7.07
N LYS A 627 30.75 50.76 -8.38
CA LYS A 627 31.64 51.68 -9.09
C LYS A 627 31.12 53.11 -8.96
#